data_AF-A0A962MJ53-F1
#
_entry.id   AF-A0A962MJ53-F1
#
_cell.length_a   1.000
_cell.length_b   1.000
_cell.length_c   1.000
_cell.angle_alpha   90.00
_cell.angle_beta   90.00
_cell.angle_gamma   90.00
#
_symmetry.space_group_name_H-M   'P 1'
#
loop_
_entity.id
_entity.type
_entity.pdbx_description
1 polymer ?
#
loop_
_entity_poly.entity_id
_entity_poly.type
_entity_poly.pdbx_seq_one_letter_code
_entity_poly.pdbx_strand_id
1 'polypeptide(L)'
;TQAGGQPLYIVGYSNGGALAVNYALETLTDPTLPQASGLVLLSPAIGVSSAAALAVWQARIGHLLGLEKLAWNSILPEYDPFKYNSFAVNAGDLAYRLTGAIQSRITSLAESNALTRFPPVLAFQSVVDATVSTPALVAHLFARLPENGHELVLFDINRTSNIEPVLHDDPQTGIDRLLNHPDLNFAISLISNENMDSTRVLLRHKPPGSVELTETALNLSWPRGIYSLSHIALPFPADDPLYGGEQAGDSPGIQLGQMALRGERGVLRIGAADMLRLHWNPFYPYLERRLLEFVGVNAGILIFHFRIYAKPAIPR
;
A
#
# COMPACT_ATOMS: atom_id res chain seq x y z
N THR A 1 -6.71 19.97 18.03
CA THR A 1 -8.14 20.13 18.35
C THR A 1 -8.94 19.06 17.64
N GLN A 2 -9.60 18.16 18.37
CA GLN A 2 -10.46 17.12 17.81
C GLN A 2 -11.53 17.74 16.90
N ALA A 3 -11.84 17.09 15.77
CA ALA A 3 -13.08 17.39 15.05
C ALA A 3 -14.25 16.92 15.91
N GLY A 4 -14.86 17.84 16.69
CA GLY A 4 -16.05 17.56 17.50
C GLY A 4 -15.85 16.62 18.70
N GLY A 5 -14.66 16.55 19.31
CA GLY A 5 -14.45 15.76 20.53
C GLY A 5 -14.07 14.28 20.32
N GLN A 6 -13.98 13.84 19.06
CA GLN A 6 -13.67 12.45 18.70
C GLN A 6 -12.18 12.27 18.32
N PRO A 7 -11.58 11.08 18.52
CA PRO A 7 -10.23 10.79 18.05
C PRO A 7 -10.13 10.92 16.52
N LEU A 8 -9.05 11.53 16.04
CA LEU A 8 -8.80 11.71 14.61
C LEU A 8 -7.93 10.57 14.09
N TYR A 9 -8.44 9.76 13.16
CA TYR A 9 -7.63 8.76 12.45
C TYR A 9 -7.47 9.16 10.99
N ILE A 10 -6.29 8.93 10.42
CA ILE A 10 -6.02 9.22 9.02
C ILE A 10 -5.76 7.90 8.30
N VAL A 11 -6.55 7.62 7.26
CA VAL A 11 -6.36 6.48 6.37
C VAL A 11 -5.78 6.97 5.05
N GLY A 12 -4.63 6.44 4.66
CA GLY A 12 -3.91 6.89 3.46
C GLY A 12 -3.49 5.73 2.57
N TYR A 13 -3.92 5.77 1.31
CA TYR A 13 -3.48 4.84 0.27
C TYR A 13 -2.36 5.44 -0.58
N SER A 14 -1.28 4.69 -0.83
CA SER A 14 -0.20 5.10 -1.74
C SER A 14 0.37 6.50 -1.37
N ASN A 15 0.35 7.47 -2.29
CA ASN A 15 0.72 8.87 -2.02
C ASN A 15 -0.07 9.50 -0.86
N GLY A 16 -1.34 9.13 -0.68
CA GLY A 16 -2.14 9.56 0.47
C GLY A 16 -1.56 9.07 1.79
N GLY A 17 -0.94 7.89 1.80
CA GLY A 17 -0.19 7.38 2.96
C GLY A 17 1.06 8.21 3.24
N ALA A 18 1.81 8.60 2.21
CA ALA A 18 2.95 9.50 2.37
C ALA A 18 2.51 10.88 2.91
N LEU A 19 1.41 11.42 2.39
CA LEU A 19 0.85 12.68 2.85
C LEU A 19 0.38 12.60 4.31
N ALA A 20 -0.26 11.49 4.71
CA ALA A 20 -0.67 11.25 6.09
C ALA A 20 0.52 11.25 7.05
N VAL A 21 1.63 10.60 6.67
CA VAL A 21 2.88 10.62 7.45
C VAL A 21 3.45 12.04 7.54
N ASN A 22 3.52 12.77 6.42
CA ASN A 22 4.01 14.15 6.42
C ASN A 22 3.18 15.05 7.33
N TYR A 23 1.84 14.96 7.23
CA TYR A 23 0.92 15.71 8.08
C TYR A 23 1.14 15.39 9.57
N ALA A 24 1.25 14.11 9.93
CA ALA A 24 1.50 13.70 11.31
C ALA A 24 2.82 14.27 11.84
N LEU A 25 3.90 14.26 11.04
CA LEU A 25 5.17 14.88 11.41
C LEU A 25 5.06 16.40 11.59
N GLU A 26 4.27 17.07 10.75
CA GLU A 26 4.06 18.53 10.82
C GLU A 26 3.34 18.94 12.11
N THR A 27 2.36 18.15 12.56
CA THR A 27 1.65 18.36 13.83
C THR A 27 2.54 18.23 15.08
N LEU A 28 3.77 17.69 14.94
CA LEU A 28 4.74 17.63 16.03
C LEU A 28 5.45 18.97 16.27
N THR A 29 5.43 19.86 15.26
CA THR A 29 6.05 21.18 15.28
C THR A 29 5.05 22.33 15.21
N ASP A 30 3.86 22.09 14.67
CA ASP A 30 2.78 23.07 14.60
C ASP A 30 1.62 22.66 15.53
N PRO A 31 1.46 23.31 16.70
CA PRO A 31 0.40 22.98 17.65
C PRO A 31 -1.00 23.41 17.18
N THR A 32 -1.11 24.19 16.10
CA THR A 32 -2.41 24.59 15.54
C THR A 32 -3.05 23.45 14.74
N LEU A 33 -2.25 22.49 14.27
CA LEU A 33 -2.73 21.34 13.53
C LEU A 33 -3.24 20.24 14.48
N PRO A 34 -4.40 19.62 14.21
CA PRO A 34 -4.90 18.54 15.03
C PRO A 34 -4.07 17.27 14.85
N GLN A 35 -3.50 16.77 15.95
CA GLN A 35 -2.79 15.50 15.99
C GLN A 35 -3.75 14.33 15.75
N ALA A 36 -3.32 13.39 14.92
CA ALA A 36 -4.02 12.13 14.73
C ALA A 36 -3.79 11.21 15.94
N SER A 37 -4.79 10.43 16.31
CA SER A 37 -4.72 9.34 17.28
C SER A 37 -4.07 8.08 16.70
N GLY A 38 -4.03 7.94 15.37
CA GLY A 38 -3.38 6.83 14.67
C GLY A 38 -3.42 7.00 13.16
N LEU A 39 -2.50 6.35 12.46
CA LEU A 39 -2.43 6.31 11.01
C LEU A 39 -2.69 4.88 10.50
N VAL A 40 -3.56 4.74 9.50
CA VAL A 40 -3.74 3.50 8.75
C VAL A 40 -3.23 3.69 7.33
N LEU A 41 -2.21 2.93 6.95
CA LEU A 41 -1.49 3.13 5.69
C LEU A 41 -1.67 1.90 4.78
N LEU A 42 -2.18 2.11 3.57
CA LEU A 42 -2.39 1.06 2.58
C LEU A 42 -1.36 1.23 1.46
N SER A 43 -0.37 0.33 1.39
CA SER A 43 0.81 0.42 0.51
C SER A 43 1.37 1.85 0.42
N PRO A 44 1.77 2.48 1.54
CA PRO A 44 2.16 3.88 1.56
C PRO A 44 3.39 4.14 0.70
N ALA A 45 3.35 5.20 -0.11
CA ALA A 45 4.47 5.59 -0.97
C ALA A 45 5.61 6.26 -0.18
N ILE A 46 6.21 5.50 0.74
CA ILE A 46 7.36 5.93 1.56
C ILE A 46 8.61 5.22 1.06
N GLY A 47 9.68 5.98 0.87
CA GLY A 47 10.95 5.41 0.41
C GLY A 47 10.89 4.99 -1.06
N VAL A 48 10.44 5.89 -1.93
CA VAL A 48 10.58 5.69 -3.38
C VAL A 48 12.08 5.55 -3.69
N SER A 49 12.47 4.48 -4.39
CA SER A 49 13.88 4.15 -4.63
C SER A 49 14.62 5.28 -5.38
N SER A 50 15.94 5.35 -5.22
CA SER A 50 16.81 6.28 -5.97
C SER A 50 16.68 6.14 -7.49
N ALA A 51 16.25 4.99 -8.00
CA ALA A 51 15.95 4.77 -9.42
C ALA A 51 14.76 5.62 -9.91
N ALA A 52 13.75 5.86 -9.07
CA ALA A 52 12.67 6.80 -9.41
C ALA A 52 13.18 8.25 -9.48
N ALA A 53 14.19 8.61 -8.69
CA ALA A 53 14.84 9.92 -8.77
C ALA A 53 15.58 10.12 -10.12
N LEU A 54 16.18 9.06 -10.65
CA LEU A 54 16.80 9.04 -11.98
C LEU A 54 15.76 9.18 -13.11
N ALA A 55 14.60 8.52 -12.99
CA ALA A 55 13.50 8.69 -13.95
C ALA A 55 12.94 10.13 -13.94
N VAL A 56 12.85 10.77 -12.76
CA VAL A 56 12.50 12.20 -12.63
C VAL A 56 13.56 13.09 -13.28
N TRP A 57 14.84 12.76 -13.15
CA TRP A 57 15.93 13.52 -13.77
C TRP A 57 15.92 13.41 -15.31
N GLN A 58 15.64 12.22 -15.86
CA GLN A 58 15.43 12.01 -17.30
C GLN A 58 14.27 12.84 -17.83
N ALA A 59 13.16 12.92 -17.08
CA ALA A 59 12.00 13.70 -17.49
C ALA A 59 12.25 15.23 -17.46
N ARG A 60 13.07 15.73 -16.53
CA ARG A 60 13.49 17.14 -16.47
C ARG A 60 14.34 17.55 -17.68
N ILE A 61 15.24 16.67 -18.16
CA ILE A 61 15.96 16.90 -19.43
C ILE A 61 14.97 16.97 -20.60
N GLY A 62 13.96 16.11 -20.60
CA GLY A 62 12.93 16.10 -21.62
C GLY A 62 12.14 17.42 -21.74
N HIS A 63 11.87 18.05 -20.60
CA HIS A 63 11.20 19.36 -20.54
C HIS A 63 12.09 20.52 -21.02
N LEU A 64 13.40 20.51 -20.70
CA LEU A 64 14.36 21.51 -21.19
C LEU A 64 14.44 21.54 -22.73
N LEU A 65 14.19 20.40 -23.37
CA LEU A 65 14.24 20.25 -24.83
C LEU A 65 12.90 20.51 -25.54
N GLY A 66 11.85 20.96 -24.82
CA GLY A 66 10.58 21.40 -25.41
C GLY A 66 9.70 20.28 -25.98
N LEU A 67 9.84 19.06 -25.49
CA LEU A 67 9.08 17.91 -25.96
C LEU A 67 7.88 17.66 -25.02
N GLU A 68 6.67 18.13 -25.38
CA GLU A 68 5.44 17.95 -24.58
C GLU A 68 5.13 16.47 -24.25
N LYS A 69 5.57 15.53 -25.11
CA LYS A 69 5.51 14.08 -24.87
C LYS A 69 6.33 13.60 -23.67
N LEU A 70 7.24 14.42 -23.14
CA LEU A 70 8.09 14.12 -21.99
C LEU A 70 7.58 14.76 -20.69
N ALA A 71 6.44 15.47 -20.71
CA ALA A 71 5.72 15.89 -19.49
C ALA A 71 4.91 14.74 -18.84
N TRP A 72 4.77 13.62 -19.56
CA TRP A 72 4.06 12.42 -19.15
C TRP A 72 5.04 11.26 -19.07
N ASN A 73 5.06 10.56 -17.93
CA ASN A 73 5.83 9.34 -17.73
C ASN A 73 5.20 8.17 -18.50
N SER A 74 3.87 8.19 -18.65
CA SER A 74 3.10 7.29 -19.51
C SER A 74 1.81 8.00 -19.95
N ILE A 75 1.37 7.74 -21.19
CA ILE A 75 0.03 8.09 -21.69
C ILE A 75 -0.67 6.78 -22.00
N LEU A 76 -1.72 6.46 -21.23
CA LEU A 76 -2.48 5.22 -21.36
C LEU A 76 -3.96 5.54 -21.58
N PRO A 77 -4.75 4.61 -22.15
CA PRO A 77 -6.19 4.78 -22.23
C PRO A 77 -6.75 4.97 -20.81
N GLU A 78 -7.56 6.01 -20.63
CA GLU A 78 -8.25 6.25 -19.36
C GLU A 78 -9.50 5.38 -19.30
N TYR A 79 -9.33 4.16 -18.80
CA TYR A 79 -10.41 3.18 -18.60
C TYR A 79 -10.78 3.00 -17.12
N ASP A 80 -9.92 3.43 -16.21
CA ASP A 80 -10.23 3.44 -14.78
C ASP A 80 -10.93 4.77 -14.42
N PRO A 81 -12.17 4.72 -13.90
CA PRO A 81 -12.94 5.92 -13.58
C PRO A 81 -12.42 6.69 -12.35
N PHE A 82 -11.61 6.06 -11.49
CA PHE A 82 -11.18 6.63 -10.21
C PHE A 82 -9.66 6.78 -10.08
N LYS A 83 -8.90 6.18 -10.99
CA LYS A 83 -7.45 6.29 -11.09
C LYS A 83 -7.04 6.83 -12.46
N TYR A 84 -6.02 7.68 -12.49
CA TYR A 84 -5.36 8.02 -13.75
C TYR A 84 -4.43 6.88 -14.16
N ASN A 85 -4.61 6.39 -15.38
CA ASN A 85 -3.69 5.43 -15.97
C ASN A 85 -2.44 6.14 -16.50
N SER A 86 -2.64 7.34 -17.06
CA SER A 86 -1.53 8.22 -17.44
C SER A 86 -0.89 8.83 -16.20
N PHE A 87 0.45 8.85 -16.15
CA PHE A 87 1.18 9.37 -15.01
C PHE A 87 1.98 10.61 -15.42
N ALA A 88 1.63 11.77 -14.87
CA ALA A 88 2.36 13.01 -15.14
C ALA A 88 3.73 13.00 -14.45
N VAL A 89 4.75 13.53 -15.12
CA VAL A 89 6.10 13.67 -14.53
C VAL A 89 6.06 14.52 -13.26
N ASN A 90 5.24 15.58 -13.26
CA ASN A 90 5.06 16.44 -12.08
C ASN A 90 4.49 15.67 -10.88
N ALA A 91 3.59 14.71 -11.09
CA ALA A 91 3.07 13.87 -10.02
C ALA A 91 4.18 13.00 -9.41
N GLY A 92 5.09 12.48 -10.25
CA GLY A 92 6.29 11.79 -9.81
C GLY A 92 7.26 12.69 -9.02
N ASP A 93 7.50 13.92 -9.51
CA ASP A 93 8.37 14.89 -8.84
C ASP A 93 7.82 15.29 -7.46
N LEU A 94 6.51 15.55 -7.35
CA LEU A 94 5.85 15.88 -6.09
C LEU A 94 5.92 14.71 -5.10
N ALA A 95 5.64 13.49 -5.54
CA ALA A 95 5.76 12.29 -4.70
C ALA A 95 7.20 12.11 -4.20
N TYR A 96 8.20 12.30 -5.07
CA TYR A 96 9.60 12.24 -4.69
C TYR A 96 9.97 13.30 -3.66
N ARG A 97 9.64 14.58 -3.90
CA ARG A 97 9.90 15.67 -2.96
C ARG A 97 9.22 15.44 -1.61
N LEU A 98 8.00 14.92 -1.61
CA LEU A 98 7.28 14.57 -0.39
C LEU A 98 8.05 13.52 0.41
N THR A 99 8.53 12.45 -0.23
CA THR A 99 9.34 11.44 0.48
C THR A 99 10.66 12.01 1.02
N GLY A 100 11.33 12.88 0.27
CA GLY A 100 12.52 13.59 0.74
C GLY A 100 12.23 14.48 1.96
N ALA A 101 11.15 15.25 1.91
CA ALA A 101 10.71 16.10 3.01
C ALA A 101 10.37 15.29 4.27
N ILE A 102 9.70 14.15 4.12
CA ILE A 102 9.43 13.20 5.21
C ILE A 102 10.75 12.74 5.83
N GLN A 103 11.72 12.31 5.03
CA GLN A 103 13.00 11.83 5.55
C GLN A 103 13.76 12.92 6.32
N SER A 104 13.80 14.14 5.80
CA SER A 104 14.41 15.29 6.48
C SER A 104 13.72 15.62 7.80
N ARG A 105 12.37 15.61 7.83
CA ARG A 105 11.59 15.86 9.05
C ARG A 105 11.82 14.78 10.10
N ILE A 106 11.80 13.50 9.72
CA ILE A 106 12.09 12.40 10.66
C ILE A 106 13.48 12.58 11.27
N THR A 107 14.51 12.92 10.47
CA THR A 107 15.86 13.17 10.99
C THR A 107 15.87 14.28 12.03
N SER A 108 15.31 15.45 11.70
CA SER A 108 15.29 16.60 12.62
C SER A 108 14.47 16.34 13.89
N LEU A 109 13.36 15.62 13.79
CA LEU A 109 12.50 15.29 14.92
C LEU A 109 13.08 14.19 15.81
N ALA A 110 13.92 13.30 15.26
CA ALA A 110 14.66 12.32 16.03
C ALA A 110 15.69 12.99 16.96
N GLU A 111 16.42 14.00 16.45
CA GLU A 111 17.43 14.75 17.23
C GLU A 111 16.85 15.47 18.46
N SER A 112 15.60 15.93 18.35
CA SER A 112 14.88 16.62 19.44
C SER A 112 14.00 15.70 20.29
N ASN A 113 14.08 14.37 20.07
CA ASN A 113 13.22 13.36 20.69
C ASN A 113 11.71 13.59 20.50
N ALA A 114 11.32 14.41 19.52
CA ALA A 114 9.94 14.79 19.25
C ALA A 114 9.13 13.65 18.61
N LEU A 115 9.80 12.69 17.97
CA LEU A 115 9.17 11.50 17.40
C LEU A 115 8.45 10.61 18.43
N THR A 116 8.75 10.75 19.73
CA THR A 116 8.01 10.06 20.81
C THR A 116 6.53 10.44 20.85
N ARG A 117 6.15 11.58 20.28
CA ARG A 117 4.76 12.02 20.14
C ARG A 117 4.13 11.61 18.80
N PHE A 118 4.87 10.94 17.93
CA PHE A 118 4.34 10.48 16.64
C PHE A 118 3.28 9.40 16.87
N PRO A 119 2.10 9.47 16.22
CA PRO A 119 1.01 8.55 16.50
C PRO A 119 1.32 7.11 16.06
N PRO A 120 0.65 6.10 16.66
CA PRO A 120 0.77 4.71 16.23
C PRO A 120 0.43 4.56 14.74
N VAL A 121 1.05 3.58 14.09
CA VAL A 121 0.91 3.34 12.65
C VAL A 121 0.56 1.88 12.42
N LEU A 122 -0.54 1.63 11.71
CA LEU A 122 -0.89 0.34 11.15
C LEU A 122 -0.71 0.41 9.62
N ALA A 123 0.27 -0.31 9.07
CA ALA A 123 0.49 -0.36 7.62
C ALA A 123 0.18 -1.74 7.05
N PHE A 124 -0.35 -1.77 5.83
CA PHE A 124 -0.63 -2.98 5.06
C PHE A 124 0.14 -2.94 3.75
N GLN A 125 0.84 -4.02 3.40
CA GLN A 125 1.62 -4.08 2.17
C GLN A 125 1.75 -5.51 1.63
N SER A 126 1.77 -5.67 0.31
CA SER A 126 2.22 -6.92 -0.30
C SER A 126 3.75 -6.99 -0.31
N VAL A 127 4.32 -8.17 -0.03
CA VAL A 127 5.78 -8.35 -0.07
C VAL A 127 6.38 -8.20 -1.48
N VAL A 128 5.57 -8.36 -2.53
CA VAL A 128 5.95 -8.20 -3.94
C VAL A 128 5.29 -6.98 -4.60
N ASP A 129 4.97 -5.95 -3.83
CA ASP A 129 4.42 -4.70 -4.35
C ASP A 129 5.40 -4.04 -5.34
N ALA A 130 4.98 -3.89 -6.60
CA ALA A 130 5.80 -3.33 -7.67
C ALA A 130 6.00 -1.80 -7.58
N THR A 131 5.23 -1.11 -6.74
CA THR A 131 5.25 0.35 -6.59
C THR A 131 6.01 0.78 -5.35
N VAL A 132 5.90 0.02 -4.26
CA VAL A 132 6.55 0.34 -2.97
C VAL A 132 7.38 -0.84 -2.49
N SER A 133 8.63 -0.58 -2.14
CA SER A 133 9.53 -1.60 -1.60
C SER A 133 9.31 -1.81 -0.10
N THR A 134 9.04 -3.04 0.32
CA THR A 134 8.90 -3.40 1.74
C THR A 134 10.17 -3.08 2.54
N PRO A 135 11.39 -3.44 2.07
CA PRO A 135 12.64 -2.98 2.70
C PRO A 135 12.74 -1.47 2.85
N ALA A 136 12.29 -0.71 1.84
CA ALA A 136 12.32 0.75 1.88
C ALA A 136 11.34 1.30 2.92
N LEU A 137 10.12 0.77 3.00
CA LEU A 137 9.13 1.15 4.01
C LEU A 137 9.67 0.88 5.43
N VAL A 138 10.29 -0.28 5.65
CA VAL A 138 10.92 -0.61 6.94
C VAL A 138 12.04 0.37 7.26
N ALA A 139 13.01 0.55 6.35
CA ALA A 139 14.19 1.37 6.58
C ALA A 139 13.88 2.87 6.73
N HIS A 140 12.89 3.39 5.98
CA HIS A 140 12.61 4.81 5.89
C HIS A 140 11.45 5.29 6.75
N LEU A 141 10.69 4.37 7.38
CA LEU A 141 9.63 4.71 8.33
C LEU A 141 9.79 3.92 9.62
N PHE A 142 9.46 2.62 9.61
CA PHE A 142 9.29 1.84 10.83
C PHE A 142 10.55 1.74 11.69
N ALA A 143 11.72 1.50 11.08
CA ALA A 143 13.00 1.45 11.79
C ALA A 143 13.44 2.82 12.36
N ARG A 144 12.83 3.91 11.91
CA ARG A 144 13.15 5.28 12.34
C ARG A 144 12.21 5.80 13.42
N LEU A 145 11.11 5.11 13.68
CA LEU A 145 10.14 5.49 14.70
C LEU A 145 10.49 4.81 16.03
N PRO A 146 10.29 5.50 17.17
CA PRO A 146 10.37 4.86 18.49
C PRO A 146 9.23 3.84 18.65
N GLU A 147 9.36 2.94 19.62
CA GLU A 147 8.28 2.02 19.93
C GLU A 147 7.04 2.78 20.44
N ASN A 148 5.95 2.72 19.67
CA ASN A 148 4.68 3.33 20.02
C ASN A 148 3.49 2.57 19.40
N GLY A 149 3.49 1.23 19.52
CA GLY A 149 2.39 0.39 19.00
C GLY A 149 2.28 0.38 17.48
N HIS A 150 3.39 0.55 16.77
CA HIS A 150 3.44 0.44 15.31
C HIS A 150 3.33 -1.03 14.87
N GLU A 151 2.63 -1.28 13.77
CA GLU A 151 2.48 -2.61 13.17
C GLU A 151 2.58 -2.54 11.64
N LEU A 152 3.36 -3.46 11.08
CA LEU A 152 3.46 -3.72 9.65
C LEU A 152 2.82 -5.07 9.32
N VAL A 153 1.67 -5.02 8.67
CA VAL A 153 0.98 -6.18 8.11
C VAL A 153 1.50 -6.45 6.70
N LEU A 154 2.00 -7.67 6.48
CA LEU A 154 2.53 -8.12 5.21
C LEU A 154 1.67 -9.26 4.63
N PHE A 155 1.37 -9.18 3.34
CA PHE A 155 0.79 -10.30 2.59
C PHE A 155 1.88 -10.96 1.75
N ASP A 156 2.17 -12.22 2.03
CA ASP A 156 3.11 -13.05 1.26
C ASP A 156 2.55 -13.37 -0.14
N ILE A 157 3.33 -14.08 -0.95
CA ILE A 157 2.84 -14.73 -2.17
C ILE A 157 2.13 -16.06 -1.83
N ASN A 158 1.31 -16.55 -2.75
CA ASN A 158 0.69 -17.86 -2.64
C ASN A 158 1.71 -18.97 -2.95
N ARG A 159 2.29 -19.54 -1.90
CA ARG A 159 3.32 -20.57 -1.97
C ARG A 159 2.85 -21.91 -2.55
N THR A 160 1.54 -22.11 -2.75
CA THR A 160 1.03 -23.31 -3.45
C THR A 160 0.97 -23.16 -4.97
N SER A 161 1.25 -21.96 -5.49
CA SER A 161 1.12 -21.71 -6.93
C SER A 161 2.27 -22.32 -7.74
N ASN A 162 3.32 -22.83 -7.07
CA ASN A 162 4.52 -23.39 -7.68
C ASN A 162 5.16 -22.44 -8.71
N ILE A 163 5.08 -21.12 -8.44
CA ILE A 163 5.56 -20.07 -9.33
C ILE A 163 7.01 -19.69 -9.05
N GLU A 164 7.64 -20.25 -8.02
CA GLU A 164 9.00 -19.96 -7.59
C GLU A 164 10.02 -20.05 -8.75
N PRO A 165 9.95 -21.03 -9.68
CA PRO A 165 10.88 -21.10 -10.81
C PRO A 165 10.71 -19.96 -11.84
N VAL A 166 9.59 -19.24 -11.83
CA VAL A 166 9.30 -18.14 -12.75
C VAL A 166 9.30 -16.77 -12.08
N LEU A 167 9.59 -16.72 -10.77
CA LEU A 167 9.82 -15.46 -10.06
C LEU A 167 11.15 -14.86 -10.50
N HIS A 168 11.17 -13.54 -10.70
CA HIS A 168 12.44 -12.82 -10.87
C HIS A 168 13.25 -12.86 -9.56
N ASP A 169 12.58 -12.57 -8.44
CA ASP A 169 13.14 -12.62 -7.08
C ASP A 169 12.11 -13.22 -6.12
N ASP A 170 12.51 -14.22 -5.33
CA ASP A 170 11.68 -14.78 -4.26
C ASP A 170 11.79 -13.91 -2.98
N PRO A 171 10.66 -13.40 -2.43
CA PRO A 171 10.70 -12.57 -1.22
C PRO A 171 11.08 -13.33 0.07
N GLN A 172 11.15 -14.66 0.06
CA GLN A 172 11.36 -15.51 1.25
C GLN A 172 12.54 -15.04 2.10
N THR A 173 13.71 -14.81 1.50
CA THR A 173 14.91 -14.36 2.24
C THR A 173 14.70 -13.01 2.92
N GLY A 174 13.94 -12.10 2.30
CA GLY A 174 13.60 -10.81 2.88
C GLY A 174 12.65 -10.94 4.07
N ILE A 175 11.66 -11.82 3.94
CA ILE A 175 10.71 -12.16 5.02
C ILE A 175 11.44 -12.77 6.21
N ASP A 176 12.28 -13.78 5.97
CA ASP A 176 13.03 -14.47 7.03
C ASP A 176 13.95 -13.50 7.77
N ARG A 177 14.64 -12.61 7.04
CA ARG A 177 15.49 -11.57 7.65
C ARG A 177 14.68 -10.66 8.56
N LEU A 178 13.49 -10.26 8.12
CA LEU A 178 12.63 -9.35 8.86
C LEU A 178 12.02 -10.03 10.10
N LEU A 179 11.55 -11.27 9.98
CA LEU A 179 11.00 -12.04 11.11
C LEU A 179 12.08 -12.43 12.13
N ASN A 180 13.30 -12.72 11.71
CA ASN A 180 14.37 -13.09 12.63
C ASN A 180 15.13 -11.91 13.27
N HIS A 181 14.79 -10.66 12.92
CA HIS A 181 15.45 -9.48 13.50
C HIS A 181 15.02 -9.25 14.97
N PRO A 182 15.89 -9.35 15.98
CA PRO A 182 15.45 -9.33 17.39
C PRO A 182 14.95 -7.97 17.86
N ASP A 183 15.56 -6.89 17.39
CA ASP A 183 15.38 -5.56 18.00
C ASP A 183 14.52 -4.62 17.14
N LEU A 184 13.33 -5.08 16.72
CA LEU A 184 12.39 -4.20 16.00
C LEU A 184 11.52 -3.41 16.98
N ASN A 185 11.39 -2.10 16.76
CA ASN A 185 10.52 -1.21 17.55
C ASN A 185 9.04 -1.29 17.15
N PHE A 186 8.66 -2.29 16.35
CA PHE A 186 7.32 -2.42 15.78
C PHE A 186 6.97 -3.90 15.60
N ALA A 187 5.67 -4.18 15.60
CA ALA A 187 5.15 -5.51 15.38
C ALA A 187 5.09 -5.86 13.88
N ILE A 188 5.22 -7.15 13.55
CA ILE A 188 5.01 -7.65 12.20
C ILE A 188 3.89 -8.68 12.23
N SER A 189 2.99 -8.58 11.26
CA SER A 189 1.88 -9.50 11.06
C SER A 189 1.94 -10.03 9.63
N LEU A 190 2.45 -11.24 9.43
CA LEU A 190 2.59 -11.86 8.12
C LEU A 190 1.40 -12.79 7.83
N ILE A 191 0.65 -12.48 6.79
CA ILE A 191 -0.36 -13.37 6.20
C ILE A 191 0.31 -14.21 5.13
N SER A 192 0.33 -15.52 5.35
CA SER A 192 1.02 -16.48 4.49
C SER A 192 0.28 -17.82 4.52
N ASN A 193 0.57 -18.68 3.54
CA ASN A 193 0.05 -20.05 3.55
C ASN A 193 0.43 -20.76 4.86
N GLU A 194 -0.47 -21.61 5.35
CA GLU A 194 -0.18 -22.44 6.53
C GLU A 194 0.97 -23.42 6.27
N ASN A 195 1.07 -23.93 5.03
CA ASN A 195 2.14 -24.78 4.52
C ASN A 195 2.16 -24.74 2.97
N MET A 196 3.14 -25.40 2.35
CA MET A 196 3.35 -25.37 0.89
C MET A 196 2.27 -26.12 0.08
N ASP A 197 1.45 -26.95 0.72
CA ASP A 197 0.45 -27.80 0.05
C ASP A 197 -0.98 -27.28 0.24
N SER A 198 -1.16 -26.16 0.93
CA SER A 198 -2.47 -25.64 1.34
C SER A 198 -2.67 -24.18 0.96
N THR A 199 -3.79 -23.89 0.29
CA THR A 199 -4.19 -22.51 -0.02
C THR A 199 -4.71 -21.76 1.21
N ARG A 200 -4.95 -22.45 2.34
CA ARG A 200 -5.38 -21.81 3.59
C ARG A 200 -4.25 -20.91 4.12
N VAL A 201 -4.63 -19.76 4.66
CA VAL A 201 -3.68 -18.81 5.24
C VAL A 201 -3.81 -18.71 6.75
N LEU A 202 -2.68 -18.42 7.38
CA LEU A 202 -2.58 -18.07 8.78
C LEU A 202 -1.89 -16.72 8.94
N LEU A 203 -2.08 -16.12 10.12
CA LEU A 203 -1.35 -14.95 10.59
C LEU A 203 -0.15 -15.43 11.41
N ARG A 204 1.06 -15.02 11.03
CA ARG A 204 2.27 -15.11 11.87
C ARG A 204 2.52 -13.75 12.48
N HIS A 205 2.33 -13.61 13.77
CA HIS A 205 2.50 -12.36 14.49
C HIS A 205 3.79 -12.38 15.32
N LYS A 206 4.60 -11.33 15.13
CA LYS A 206 5.84 -11.06 15.83
C LYS A 206 5.69 -9.73 16.60
N PRO A 207 5.77 -9.73 17.93
CA PRO A 207 5.72 -8.50 18.71
C PRO A 207 7.04 -7.70 18.60
N PRO A 208 7.03 -6.39 18.97
CA PRO A 208 8.25 -5.59 19.06
C PRO A 208 9.26 -6.21 20.02
N GLY A 209 10.56 -6.06 19.73
CA GLY A 209 11.66 -6.51 20.61
C GLY A 209 11.73 -8.03 20.85
N SER A 210 11.04 -8.84 20.04
CA SER A 210 11.01 -10.30 20.17
C SER A 210 11.19 -10.99 18.83
N VAL A 211 11.70 -12.22 18.84
CA VAL A 211 11.72 -13.13 17.68
C VAL A 211 10.67 -14.24 17.79
N GLU A 212 9.91 -14.28 18.88
CA GLU A 212 8.86 -15.28 19.07
C GLU A 212 7.69 -15.02 18.13
N LEU A 213 7.26 -16.07 17.43
CA LEU A 213 6.13 -16.04 16.51
C LEU A 213 4.92 -16.72 17.12
N THR A 214 3.78 -16.06 17.00
CA THR A 214 2.47 -16.66 17.29
C THR A 214 1.72 -16.88 15.99
N GLU A 215 1.14 -18.07 15.83
CA GLU A 215 0.38 -18.43 14.63
C GLU A 215 -1.12 -18.47 14.93
N THR A 216 -1.94 -17.86 14.07
CA THR A 216 -3.41 -17.86 14.19
C THR A 216 -4.06 -18.15 12.85
N ALA A 217 -4.91 -19.17 12.77
CA ALA A 217 -5.66 -19.48 11.55
C ALA A 217 -6.68 -18.38 11.23
N LEU A 218 -6.77 -17.95 9.96
CA LEU A 218 -7.65 -16.84 9.57
C LEU A 218 -8.97 -17.27 8.93
N ASN A 219 -9.20 -18.57 8.71
CA ASN A 219 -10.34 -19.11 7.93
C ASN A 219 -10.47 -18.44 6.54
N LEU A 220 -9.34 -18.05 5.96
CA LEU A 220 -9.23 -17.48 4.62
C LEU A 220 -8.32 -18.38 3.79
N SER A 221 -8.43 -18.27 2.46
CA SER A 221 -7.59 -19.00 1.53
C SER A 221 -7.27 -18.17 0.29
N TRP A 222 -6.15 -18.48 -0.34
CA TRP A 222 -5.84 -17.98 -1.67
C TRP A 222 -6.84 -18.53 -2.70
N PRO A 223 -7.47 -17.66 -3.50
CA PRO A 223 -8.28 -18.09 -4.63
C PRO A 223 -7.42 -18.73 -5.72
N ARG A 224 -8.04 -19.60 -6.52
CA ARG A 224 -7.37 -20.26 -7.65
C ARG A 224 -6.86 -19.22 -8.66
N GLY A 225 -5.63 -19.40 -9.13
CA GLY A 225 -5.04 -18.55 -10.16
C GLY A 225 -4.51 -17.21 -9.65
N ILE A 226 -4.57 -16.96 -8.33
CA ILE A 226 -3.97 -15.78 -7.70
C ILE A 226 -2.69 -16.20 -6.99
N TYR A 227 -1.60 -15.51 -7.32
CA TYR A 227 -0.28 -15.80 -6.75
C TYR A 227 0.26 -14.70 -5.83
N SER A 228 -0.27 -13.47 -5.90
CA SER A 228 0.11 -12.38 -5.01
C SER A 228 -0.93 -11.27 -5.01
N LEU A 229 -0.90 -10.41 -3.99
CA LEU A 229 -1.61 -9.13 -4.04
C LEU A 229 -0.81 -8.12 -4.87
N SER A 230 -1.53 -7.24 -5.57
CA SER A 230 -0.92 -6.09 -6.25
C SER A 230 -1.12 -4.81 -5.44
N HIS A 231 -0.33 -3.77 -5.71
CA HIS A 231 -0.48 -2.45 -5.08
C HIS A 231 -1.92 -1.89 -5.09
N ILE A 232 -2.67 -2.14 -6.16
CA ILE A 232 -4.05 -1.63 -6.29
C ILE A 232 -5.07 -2.54 -5.59
N ALA A 233 -4.71 -3.80 -5.32
CA ALA A 233 -5.64 -4.77 -4.74
C ALA A 233 -5.98 -4.49 -3.28
N LEU A 234 -5.01 -3.96 -2.50
CA LEU A 234 -5.09 -3.83 -1.05
C LEU A 234 -6.43 -3.25 -0.52
N PRO A 235 -6.93 -2.10 -1.03
CA PRO A 235 -8.10 -1.43 -0.46
C PRO A 235 -9.45 -1.95 -0.98
N PHE A 236 -9.49 -2.89 -1.92
CA PHE A 236 -10.76 -3.29 -2.55
C PHE A 236 -11.17 -4.71 -2.13
N PRO A 237 -12.42 -4.91 -1.67
CA PRO A 237 -12.94 -6.23 -1.37
C PRO A 237 -13.26 -7.02 -2.66
N ALA A 238 -13.43 -8.34 -2.50
CA ALA A 238 -13.73 -9.23 -3.61
C ALA A 238 -15.11 -8.99 -4.25
N ASP A 239 -16.03 -8.35 -3.54
CA ASP A 239 -17.39 -8.02 -3.97
C ASP A 239 -17.54 -6.57 -4.48
N ASP A 240 -16.44 -5.81 -4.60
CA ASP A 240 -16.47 -4.46 -5.18
C ASP A 240 -16.99 -4.53 -6.63
N PRO A 241 -18.05 -3.81 -7.00
CA PRO A 241 -18.65 -3.93 -8.34
C PRO A 241 -17.70 -3.57 -9.50
N LEU A 242 -16.68 -2.73 -9.25
CA LEU A 242 -15.73 -2.32 -10.27
C LEU A 242 -14.44 -3.15 -10.21
N TYR A 243 -13.85 -3.30 -9.03
CA TYR A 243 -12.53 -3.88 -8.83
C TYR A 243 -12.55 -5.34 -8.37
N GLY A 244 -13.71 -5.86 -7.95
CA GLY A 244 -13.91 -7.20 -7.41
C GLY A 244 -13.87 -8.34 -8.42
N GLY A 245 -13.93 -9.56 -7.91
CA GLY A 245 -13.85 -10.81 -8.67
C GLY A 245 -15.20 -11.26 -9.25
N GLU A 246 -15.26 -12.52 -9.73
CA GLU A 246 -16.42 -13.13 -10.43
C GLU A 246 -17.77 -12.99 -9.72
N GLN A 247 -17.74 -12.93 -8.39
CA GLN A 247 -18.93 -12.87 -7.55
C GLN A 247 -19.36 -11.42 -7.26
N ALA A 248 -18.60 -10.41 -7.69
CA ALA A 248 -18.98 -9.02 -7.52
C ALA A 248 -20.16 -8.68 -8.44
N GLY A 249 -21.11 -7.90 -7.92
CA GLY A 249 -22.33 -7.53 -8.62
C GLY A 249 -22.10 -6.61 -9.83
N ASP A 250 -23.18 -6.04 -10.35
CA ASP A 250 -23.15 -5.25 -11.60
C ASP A 250 -22.18 -4.06 -11.52
N SER A 251 -21.20 -4.04 -12.41
CA SER A 251 -20.27 -2.93 -12.58
C SER A 251 -20.95 -1.73 -13.26
N PRO A 252 -20.64 -0.47 -12.88
CA PRO A 252 -21.08 0.72 -13.61
C PRO A 252 -20.46 0.85 -15.02
N GLY A 253 -19.57 -0.07 -15.41
CA GLY A 253 -18.92 -0.10 -16.71
C GLY A 253 -18.21 -1.44 -16.95
N ILE A 254 -17.00 -1.39 -17.49
CA ILE A 254 -16.16 -2.60 -17.59
C ILE A 254 -15.70 -2.97 -16.18
N GLN A 255 -15.97 -4.21 -15.76
CA GLN A 255 -15.48 -4.73 -14.49
C GLN A 255 -13.97 -4.95 -14.57
N LEU A 256 -13.21 -4.12 -13.86
CA LEU A 256 -11.75 -4.07 -13.94
C LEU A 256 -11.10 -5.26 -13.25
N GLY A 257 -11.71 -5.79 -12.19
CA GLY A 257 -11.19 -6.93 -11.44
C GLY A 257 -11.16 -8.27 -12.18
N GLN A 258 -11.76 -8.34 -13.36
CA GLN A 258 -11.91 -9.55 -14.16
C GLN A 258 -11.60 -9.35 -15.65
N MET A 259 -10.84 -8.32 -16.01
CA MET A 259 -10.49 -8.10 -17.41
C MET A 259 -9.55 -9.20 -17.92
N ALA A 260 -10.09 -10.30 -18.46
CA ALA A 260 -9.31 -11.42 -19.00
C ALA A 260 -9.76 -11.79 -20.43
N LEU A 261 -9.73 -10.79 -21.32
CA LEU A 261 -10.17 -10.94 -22.72
C LEU A 261 -9.12 -11.68 -23.56
N ARG A 262 -9.57 -12.59 -24.44
CA ARG A 262 -8.72 -13.35 -25.37
C ARG A 262 -9.00 -12.92 -26.81
N GLY A 263 -7.95 -12.63 -27.57
CA GLY A 263 -8.03 -12.16 -28.96
C GLY A 263 -6.65 -11.91 -29.57
N GLU A 264 -6.59 -11.29 -30.75
CA GLU A 264 -5.33 -10.97 -31.44
C GLU A 264 -4.54 -9.85 -30.74
N ARG A 265 -3.20 -9.95 -30.76
CA ARG A 265 -2.29 -9.01 -30.14
C ARG A 265 -2.40 -7.63 -30.80
N GLY A 266 -2.49 -6.59 -29.97
CA GLY A 266 -2.53 -5.19 -30.42
C GLY A 266 -3.92 -4.67 -30.80
N VAL A 267 -4.97 -5.49 -30.72
CA VAL A 267 -6.36 -5.05 -30.95
C VAL A 267 -6.89 -4.20 -29.79
N LEU A 268 -6.64 -4.64 -28.54
CA LEU A 268 -7.06 -3.91 -27.34
C LEU A 268 -6.07 -2.81 -27.00
N ARG A 269 -6.60 -1.68 -26.52
CA ARG A 269 -5.79 -0.57 -26.01
C ARG A 269 -5.22 -0.84 -24.62
N ILE A 270 -5.84 -1.75 -23.86
CA ILE A 270 -5.41 -2.17 -22.52
C ILE A 270 -4.43 -3.34 -22.69
N GLY A 271 -3.26 -3.25 -22.06
CA GLY A 271 -2.24 -4.30 -22.13
C GLY A 271 -2.66 -5.56 -21.39
N ALA A 272 -2.17 -6.72 -21.85
CA ALA A 272 -2.43 -8.01 -21.19
C ALA A 272 -1.95 -8.03 -19.74
N ALA A 273 -0.83 -7.36 -19.44
CA ALA A 273 -0.31 -7.24 -18.07
C ALA A 273 -1.25 -6.44 -17.16
N ASP A 274 -1.87 -5.36 -17.65
CA ASP A 274 -2.82 -4.55 -16.87
C ASP A 274 -4.15 -5.30 -16.65
N MET A 275 -4.58 -6.06 -17.65
CA MET A 275 -5.75 -6.94 -17.61
C MET A 275 -5.60 -8.04 -16.55
N LEU A 276 -4.43 -8.70 -16.49
CA LEU A 276 -4.15 -9.79 -15.55
C LEU A 276 -3.73 -9.31 -14.15
N ARG A 277 -3.51 -8.01 -13.96
CA ARG A 277 -3.15 -7.46 -12.65
C ARG A 277 -4.33 -7.63 -11.69
N LEU A 278 -4.09 -8.17 -10.50
CA LEU A 278 -5.13 -8.31 -9.47
C LEU A 278 -5.57 -6.93 -8.95
N HIS A 279 -6.88 -6.69 -8.86
CA HIS A 279 -7.46 -5.42 -8.38
C HIS A 279 -8.22 -5.51 -7.06
N TRP A 280 -8.35 -6.70 -6.47
CA TRP A 280 -9.08 -6.92 -5.22
C TRP A 280 -8.32 -7.83 -4.26
N ASN A 281 -8.61 -7.71 -2.97
CA ASN A 281 -7.91 -8.40 -1.91
C ASN A 281 -8.78 -9.55 -1.35
N PRO A 282 -8.45 -10.84 -1.59
CA PRO A 282 -9.13 -11.97 -0.96
C PRO A 282 -9.07 -11.96 0.58
N PHE A 283 -8.13 -11.20 1.16
CA PHE A 283 -7.94 -11.05 2.59
C PHE A 283 -8.51 -9.73 3.13
N TYR A 284 -9.33 -9.02 2.34
CA TYR A 284 -10.01 -7.80 2.79
C TYR A 284 -10.76 -7.97 4.12
N PRO A 285 -11.47 -9.08 4.41
CA PRO A 285 -12.13 -9.27 5.71
C PRO A 285 -11.18 -9.25 6.92
N TYR A 286 -9.91 -9.65 6.73
CA TYR A 286 -8.89 -9.47 7.77
C TYR A 286 -8.45 -8.02 7.87
N LEU A 287 -8.15 -7.38 6.73
CA LEU A 287 -7.68 -5.99 6.69
C LEU A 287 -8.69 -5.05 7.33
N GLU A 288 -9.97 -5.17 6.96
CA GLU A 288 -11.06 -4.36 7.50
C GLU A 288 -11.20 -4.56 9.01
N ARG A 289 -11.27 -5.81 9.47
CA ARG A 289 -11.35 -6.12 10.91
C ARG A 289 -10.16 -5.55 11.69
N ARG A 290 -8.94 -5.76 11.21
CA ARG A 290 -7.71 -5.24 11.87
C ARG A 290 -7.71 -3.71 11.90
N LEU A 291 -8.14 -3.06 10.83
CA LEU A 291 -8.31 -1.60 10.77
C LEU A 291 -9.32 -1.14 11.82
N LEU A 292 -10.51 -1.75 11.86
CA LEU A 292 -11.57 -1.41 12.80
C LEU A 292 -11.15 -1.58 14.27
N GLU A 293 -10.44 -2.67 14.58
CA GLU A 293 -9.82 -2.90 15.88
C GLU A 293 -8.82 -1.80 16.24
N PHE A 294 -7.96 -1.39 15.30
CA PHE A 294 -6.96 -0.34 15.51
C PHE A 294 -7.60 1.04 15.77
N VAL A 295 -8.70 1.37 15.09
CA VAL A 295 -9.43 2.62 15.31
C VAL A 295 -10.42 2.57 16.49
N GLY A 296 -10.57 1.41 17.14
CA GLY A 296 -11.46 1.22 18.29
C GLY A 296 -12.95 1.19 17.95
N VAL A 297 -13.31 0.89 16.69
CA VAL A 297 -14.70 0.75 16.25
C VAL A 297 -15.07 -0.73 16.27
N ASN A 298 -15.84 -1.17 17.27
CA ASN A 298 -16.39 -2.53 17.28
C ASN A 298 -17.34 -2.72 16.07
N ALA A 299 -17.31 -3.90 15.46
CA ALA A 299 -17.91 -4.31 14.18
C ALA A 299 -19.45 -4.19 14.02
N GLY A 300 -20.12 -3.35 14.82
CA GLY A 300 -21.58 -3.14 14.80
C GLY A 300 -22.02 -1.73 14.39
N ILE A 301 -21.13 -0.85 13.93
CA ILE A 301 -21.47 0.52 13.50
C ILE A 301 -21.30 0.65 11.99
N LEU A 302 -22.31 1.25 11.33
CA LEU A 302 -22.42 1.44 9.88
C LEU A 302 -21.08 1.76 9.20
N ILE A 303 -20.66 0.86 8.31
CA ILE A 303 -19.48 0.99 7.48
C ILE A 303 -19.80 1.97 6.35
N PHE A 304 -19.19 3.15 6.36
CA PHE A 304 -19.00 3.90 5.13
C PHE A 304 -17.95 3.14 4.32
N HIS A 305 -18.36 2.52 3.22
CA HIS A 305 -17.41 2.03 2.22
C HIS A 305 -16.54 3.23 1.83
N PHE A 306 -15.24 3.18 2.16
CA PHE A 306 -14.27 4.20 1.78
C PHE A 306 -14.10 4.16 0.27
N ARG A 307 -15.01 4.84 -0.41
CA ARG A 307 -15.03 5.01 -1.84
C ARG A 307 -14.26 6.29 -2.14
N ILE A 308 -12.97 6.15 -2.47
CA ILE A 308 -12.14 7.29 -2.91
C ILE A 308 -12.61 7.65 -4.33
N TYR A 309 -13.58 8.56 -4.43
CA TYR A 309 -14.16 8.99 -5.69
C TYR A 309 -13.91 10.48 -5.95
N ALA A 310 -12.81 10.79 -6.63
CA ALA A 310 -12.67 12.03 -7.37
C ALA A 310 -11.52 11.93 -8.39
N LYS A 311 -11.87 11.83 -9.67
CA LYS A 311 -10.93 12.02 -10.79
C LYS A 311 -11.30 13.33 -11.51
N PRO A 312 -10.58 14.44 -11.32
CA PRO A 312 -10.80 15.63 -12.13
C PRO A 312 -10.58 15.35 -13.63
N ALA A 313 -11.32 16.00 -14.52
CA ALA A 313 -11.11 15.81 -15.95
C ALA A 313 -9.70 16.27 -16.37
N ILE A 314 -8.98 15.46 -17.15
CA ILE A 314 -7.78 15.94 -17.85
C ILE A 314 -8.28 16.91 -18.93
N PRO A 315 -7.81 18.17 -18.99
CA PRO A 315 -8.10 19.05 -20.12
C PRO A 315 -7.62 18.36 -21.40
N ARG A 316 -8.49 18.26 -22.41
CA ARG A 316 -8.13 17.75 -23.73
C ARG A 316 -7.20 18.72 -24.45
#